data_AF-A0A1Y2M8U0-F1
#
_entry.id   AF-A0A1Y2M8U0-F1
#
_cell.length_a   1.000
_cell.length_b   1.000
_cell.length_c   1.000
_cell.angle_alpha   90.00
_cell.angle_beta   90.00
_cell.angle_gamma   90.00
#
_symmetry.space_group_name_H-M   'P 1'
#
loop_
_entity.id
_entity.type
_entity.pdbx_description
1 polymer ?
#
loop_
_entity_poly.entity_id
_entity_poly.type
_entity_poly.pdbx_seq_one_letter_code
_entity_poly.pdbx_strand_id
1 'polypeptide(L)'
;MEANAVFRPRVDSVHSKTSDPLQLTPKDVIIAVMGITGCGKTSFINMFSDRKLLVGHDLDSCTQSVEVVPCDLGEGEVIYLVDTPGFDDSERSDTEILLEITAWLSEAHKEKLKLSGIIYLHRIPDVRVGGSGVANLKMFRSLCGDTNLGSVVLATTMWDSIDKETGDNREAMLMQDTNLWAPMIEYGSKVMRHDSKKVSGCNILQYLLNRRTRVTLEIQKELVDENKKLDATQAGHALITEMERLKKRYEERLAALEMQLEEARKNWEDTKEAMQEAIETKTKELERKLDQQREDKAKLQANYEEIVANEKKRFEQIIAENEAKHAMEVGQKVQDKWKRQKERTKLRRQQQMCRVM
;
A
#
# COMPACT_ATOMS: atom_id res chain seq x y z
N MET A 1 70.21 -1.80 -10.07
CA MET A 1 69.19 -2.72 -10.59
C MET A 1 68.03 -2.70 -9.60
N GLU A 2 67.30 -1.59 -9.49
CA GLU A 2 66.13 -1.22 -10.33
C GLU A 2 65.06 -2.31 -10.39
N ALA A 3 63.94 -2.07 -9.67
CA ALA A 3 62.60 -2.24 -10.21
C ALA A 3 61.62 -1.39 -9.37
N ASN A 4 61.24 -0.24 -9.94
CA ASN A 4 60.10 0.57 -9.54
C ASN A 4 58.80 -0.23 -9.66
N ALA A 5 58.11 -0.49 -8.54
CA ALA A 5 56.72 -0.95 -8.56
C ALA A 5 55.80 0.26 -8.40
N VAL A 6 55.30 0.73 -9.55
CA VAL A 6 54.33 1.82 -9.65
C VAL A 6 53.00 1.38 -9.04
N PHE A 7 52.60 2.06 -7.96
CA PHE A 7 51.28 2.00 -7.36
C PHE A 7 50.26 2.59 -8.35
N ARG A 8 49.38 1.75 -8.92
CA ARG A 8 48.19 2.20 -9.67
C ARG A 8 46.96 1.94 -8.80
N PRO A 9 46.22 2.96 -8.34
CA PRO A 9 44.91 2.74 -7.74
C PRO A 9 43.92 2.35 -8.85
N ARG A 10 43.25 1.21 -8.69
CA ARG A 10 42.03 0.90 -9.45
C ARG A 10 40.94 1.83 -8.98
N VAL A 11 40.54 2.73 -9.87
CA VAL A 11 39.32 3.52 -9.75
C VAL A 11 38.16 2.63 -10.19
N ASP A 12 37.64 1.81 -9.27
CA ASP A 12 36.32 1.22 -9.45
C ASP A 12 35.31 2.26 -8.97
N SER A 13 34.90 3.10 -9.92
CA SER A 13 33.87 4.10 -9.74
C SER A 13 32.55 3.41 -9.40
N VAL A 14 32.16 3.47 -8.12
CA VAL A 14 30.80 3.20 -7.67
C VAL A 14 29.90 4.27 -8.30
N HIS A 15 29.45 4.02 -9.53
CA HIS A 15 28.34 4.77 -10.09
C HIS A 15 27.11 4.35 -9.28
N SER A 16 26.61 5.26 -8.44
CA SER A 16 25.27 5.17 -7.89
C SER A 16 24.32 4.92 -9.06
N LYS A 17 23.68 3.76 -9.10
CA LYS A 17 22.56 3.51 -10.00
C LYS A 17 21.46 4.48 -9.60
N THR A 18 21.41 5.62 -10.29
CA THR A 18 20.23 6.46 -10.37
C THR A 18 19.08 5.55 -10.77
N SER A 19 18.07 5.50 -9.92
CA SER A 19 16.82 4.77 -10.10
C SER A 19 16.29 4.94 -11.52
N ASP A 20 16.25 3.87 -12.30
CA ASP A 20 15.42 3.87 -13.50
C ASP A 20 13.98 4.23 -13.11
N PRO A 21 13.32 5.19 -13.79
CA PRO A 21 11.89 5.43 -13.62
C PRO A 21 11.05 4.19 -13.97
N LEU A 22 9.96 4.01 -13.23
CA LEU A 22 9.09 2.83 -13.31
C LEU A 22 8.37 2.75 -14.68
N GLN A 23 8.72 1.75 -15.48
CA GLN A 23 8.01 1.43 -16.73
C GLN A 23 6.89 0.42 -16.51
N LEU A 24 5.74 0.87 -15.99
CA LEU A 24 4.56 0.02 -15.86
C LEU A 24 3.82 -0.12 -17.20
N THR A 25 3.49 -1.36 -17.55
CA THR A 25 2.68 -1.70 -18.72
C THR A 25 1.45 -2.51 -18.30
N PRO A 26 0.37 -2.53 -19.11
CA PRO A 26 -0.77 -3.40 -18.85
C PRO A 26 -0.43 -4.88 -18.81
N LYS A 27 0.77 -5.32 -19.22
CA LYS A 27 1.19 -6.73 -19.16
C LYS A 27 1.80 -7.10 -17.82
N ASP A 28 2.20 -6.12 -17.03
CA ASP A 28 2.96 -6.34 -15.80
C ASP A 28 2.10 -6.96 -14.70
N VAL A 29 2.76 -7.72 -13.82
CA VAL A 29 2.13 -8.27 -12.62
C VAL A 29 2.24 -7.24 -11.50
N ILE A 30 1.10 -6.72 -11.06
CA ILE A 30 1.02 -5.73 -9.98
C ILE A 30 0.26 -6.34 -8.80
N ILE A 31 0.87 -6.38 -7.63
CA ILE A 31 0.25 -6.90 -6.40
C ILE A 31 0.22 -5.81 -5.34
N ALA A 32 -0.95 -5.50 -4.81
CA ALA A 32 -1.07 -4.52 -3.74
C ALA A 32 -0.87 -5.17 -2.36
N VAL A 33 -0.12 -4.49 -1.48
CA VAL A 33 0.08 -4.91 -0.09
C VAL A 33 -0.64 -3.92 0.80
N MET A 34 -1.68 -4.39 1.50
CA MET A 34 -2.59 -3.61 2.34
C MET A 34 -2.65 -4.16 3.77
N GLY A 35 -3.16 -3.37 4.71
CA GLY A 35 -3.31 -3.73 6.12
C GLY A 35 -3.05 -2.55 7.04
N ILE A 36 -3.28 -2.74 8.34
CA ILE A 36 -3.09 -1.70 9.36
C ILE A 36 -1.64 -1.22 9.47
N THR A 37 -1.43 -0.06 10.08
CA THR A 37 -0.10 0.45 10.39
C THR A 37 0.66 -0.53 11.30
N GLY A 38 1.95 -0.70 11.01
CA GLY A 38 2.82 -1.63 11.74
C GLY A 38 2.65 -3.12 11.42
N CYS A 39 1.80 -3.54 10.47
CA CYS A 39 1.64 -4.98 10.16
C CYS A 39 2.78 -5.62 9.32
N GLY A 40 3.74 -4.81 8.85
CA GLY A 40 4.92 -5.27 8.13
C GLY A 40 4.87 -5.15 6.59
N LYS A 41 4.01 -4.27 6.03
CA LYS A 41 3.85 -4.08 4.56
C LYS A 41 5.18 -3.73 3.87
N THR A 42 5.82 -2.65 4.28
CA THR A 42 7.10 -2.21 3.73
C THR A 42 8.21 -3.23 3.98
N SER A 43 8.22 -3.87 5.16
CA SER A 43 9.16 -4.95 5.47
C SER A 43 9.00 -6.16 4.55
N PHE A 44 7.77 -6.54 4.22
CA PHE A 44 7.46 -7.61 3.27
C PHE A 44 8.00 -7.28 1.87
N ILE A 45 7.73 -6.06 1.38
CA ILE A 45 8.17 -5.60 0.05
C ILE A 45 9.70 -5.58 -0.05
N ASN A 46 10.37 -5.07 0.99
CA ASN A 46 11.82 -4.98 1.06
C ASN A 46 12.53 -6.35 1.01
N MET A 47 11.84 -7.47 1.25
CA MET A 47 12.45 -8.81 1.08
C MET A 47 12.71 -9.17 -0.39
N PHE A 48 11.99 -8.51 -1.31
CA PHE A 48 11.99 -8.81 -2.74
C PHE A 48 12.49 -7.65 -3.61
N SER A 49 12.79 -6.50 -3.01
CA SER A 49 13.34 -5.35 -3.72
C SER A 49 14.82 -5.12 -3.41
N ASP A 50 15.57 -4.74 -4.44
CA ASP A 50 16.92 -4.19 -4.30
C ASP A 50 16.91 -2.75 -3.78
N ARG A 51 15.77 -2.06 -3.87
CA ARG A 51 15.55 -0.75 -3.25
C ARG A 51 15.00 -0.96 -1.86
N LYS A 52 15.78 -0.61 -0.83
CA LYS A 52 15.28 -0.60 0.54
C LYS A 52 14.41 0.65 0.72
N LEU A 53 13.10 0.47 0.74
CA LEU A 53 12.17 1.46 1.28
C LEU A 53 12.51 1.70 2.75
N LEU A 54 12.33 2.93 3.23
CA LEU A 54 12.53 3.26 4.64
C LEU A 54 11.50 2.51 5.49
N VAL A 55 11.97 1.62 6.37
CA VAL A 55 11.13 0.94 7.35
C VAL A 55 11.17 1.73 8.65
N GLY A 56 10.04 2.26 9.07
CA GLY A 56 9.90 2.86 10.40
C GLY A 56 9.92 1.78 11.47
N HIS A 57 10.90 1.85 12.37
CA HIS A 57 10.93 1.02 13.58
C HIS A 57 10.31 1.74 14.79
N ASP A 58 9.94 3.01 14.63
CA ASP A 58 9.30 3.86 15.64
C ASP A 58 7.84 4.18 15.26
N LEU A 59 7.06 4.72 16.21
CA LEU A 59 5.63 5.05 16.09
C LEU A 59 5.26 5.99 14.92
N ASP A 60 6.25 6.53 14.21
CA ASP A 60 6.07 7.36 13.01
C ASP A 60 5.89 6.47 11.77
N SER A 61 4.70 6.53 11.16
CA SER A 61 4.44 5.83 9.90
C SER A 61 5.33 6.34 8.78
N CYS A 62 6.20 5.48 8.26
CA CYS A 62 7.17 5.86 7.23
C CYS A 62 6.59 5.92 5.81
N THR A 63 5.50 5.20 5.53
CA THR A 63 4.87 5.20 4.21
C THR A 63 3.83 6.32 4.13
N GLN A 64 4.28 7.50 3.74
CA GLN A 64 3.39 8.67 3.56
C GLN A 64 2.64 8.67 2.24
N SER A 65 3.05 7.85 1.26
CA SER A 65 2.30 7.72 0.02
C SER A 65 2.33 6.34 -0.61
N VAL A 66 1.40 6.08 -1.54
CA VAL A 66 1.40 4.84 -2.32
C VAL A 66 2.65 4.78 -3.19
N GLU A 67 3.44 3.71 -3.04
CA GLU A 67 4.69 3.51 -3.77
C GLU A 67 4.66 2.19 -4.53
N VAL A 68 5.11 2.21 -5.79
CA VAL A 68 5.21 1.00 -6.61
C VAL A 68 6.66 0.59 -6.73
N VAL A 69 6.97 -0.64 -6.34
CA VAL A 69 8.33 -1.14 -6.20
C VAL A 69 8.57 -2.36 -7.10
N PRO A 70 9.54 -2.31 -8.04
CA PRO A 70 9.95 -3.48 -8.79
C PRO A 70 10.64 -4.48 -7.85
N CYS A 71 10.23 -5.73 -7.96
CA CYS A 71 10.67 -6.84 -7.14
C CYS A 71 11.04 -8.03 -8.01
N ASP A 72 12.06 -8.78 -7.59
CA ASP A 72 12.53 -9.99 -8.27
C ASP A 72 12.42 -11.19 -7.32
N LEU A 73 11.72 -12.23 -7.78
CA LEU A 73 11.58 -13.50 -7.06
C LEU A 73 12.78 -14.44 -7.27
N GLY A 74 13.76 -14.05 -8.09
CA GLY A 74 14.96 -14.82 -8.42
C GLY A 74 14.81 -15.71 -9.66
N GLU A 75 13.66 -15.65 -10.35
CA GLU A 75 13.37 -16.44 -11.55
C GLU A 75 13.44 -15.61 -12.85
N GLY A 76 13.82 -14.32 -12.75
CA GLY A 76 13.93 -13.41 -13.91
C GLY A 76 12.62 -12.77 -14.34
N GLU A 77 11.52 -13.04 -13.63
CA GLU A 77 10.24 -12.33 -13.78
C GLU A 77 10.16 -11.18 -12.77
N VAL A 78 10.09 -9.95 -13.29
CA VAL A 78 9.91 -8.75 -12.47
C VAL A 78 8.43 -8.59 -12.16
N ILE A 79 8.11 -8.52 -10.87
CA ILE A 79 6.77 -8.18 -10.38
C ILE A 79 6.82 -6.81 -9.73
N TYR A 80 5.67 -6.15 -9.63
CA TYR A 80 5.55 -4.85 -8.97
C TYR A 80 4.70 -5.00 -7.72
N LEU A 81 5.28 -4.65 -6.58
CA LEU A 81 4.56 -4.59 -5.31
C LEU A 81 4.18 -3.14 -5.02
N VAL A 82 2.92 -2.92 -4.69
CA VAL A 82 2.41 -1.60 -4.32
C VAL A 82 2.39 -1.53 -2.79
N ASP A 83 3.29 -0.73 -2.21
CA ASP A 83 3.22 -0.37 -0.80
C ASP A 83 2.11 0.65 -0.61
N THR A 84 1.26 0.44 0.38
CA THR A 84 0.14 1.33 0.69
C THR A 84 0.30 1.89 2.10
N PRO A 85 -0.15 3.14 2.35
CA PRO A 85 -0.27 3.63 3.71
C PRO A 85 -1.13 2.69 4.56
N GLY A 86 -0.79 2.56 5.85
CA GLY A 86 -1.56 1.72 6.75
C GLY A 86 -2.78 2.44 7.29
N PHE A 87 -3.90 1.72 7.38
CA PHE A 87 -5.06 2.14 8.17
C PHE A 87 -4.75 2.11 9.69
N ASP A 88 -5.52 2.81 10.51
CA ASP A 88 -5.29 2.96 11.96
C ASP A 88 -3.95 3.67 12.27
N ASP A 89 -3.68 4.75 11.52
CA ASP A 89 -2.51 5.61 11.68
C ASP A 89 -2.74 6.67 12.77
N SER A 90 -1.71 6.98 13.56
CA SER A 90 -1.82 7.99 14.64
C SER A 90 -1.77 9.42 14.13
N GLU A 91 -1.11 9.65 13.00
CA GLU A 91 -0.89 10.96 12.40
C GLU A 91 -1.90 11.27 11.29
N ARG A 92 -2.39 10.23 10.60
CA ARG A 92 -3.29 10.34 9.44
C ARG A 92 -4.64 9.70 9.70
N SER A 93 -5.70 10.31 9.17
CA SER A 93 -7.04 9.71 9.30
C SER A 93 -7.26 8.60 8.26
N ASP A 94 -8.06 7.58 8.61
CA ASP A 94 -8.45 6.50 7.68
C ASP A 94 -9.09 7.04 6.39
N THR A 95 -9.72 8.21 6.47
CA THR A 95 -10.26 8.96 5.33
C THR A 95 -9.15 9.38 4.35
N GLU A 96 -8.06 9.94 4.87
CA GLU A 96 -6.92 10.35 4.03
C GLU A 96 -6.24 9.15 3.38
N ILE A 97 -6.13 8.05 4.12
CA ILE A 97 -5.55 6.81 3.62
C ILE A 97 -6.44 6.20 2.52
N LEU A 98 -7.76 6.16 2.74
CA LEU A 98 -8.71 5.69 1.71
C LEU A 98 -8.67 6.59 0.47
N LEU A 99 -8.68 7.91 0.64
CA LEU A 99 -8.57 8.87 -0.47
C LEU A 99 -7.33 8.60 -1.32
N GLU A 100 -6.19 8.38 -0.68
CA GLU A 100 -4.93 8.16 -1.37
C GLU A 100 -4.90 6.82 -2.12
N ILE A 101 -5.31 5.73 -1.47
CA ILE A 101 -5.38 4.40 -2.09
C ILE A 101 -6.34 4.42 -3.29
N THR A 102 -7.51 5.07 -3.14
CA THR A 102 -8.51 5.13 -4.20
C THR A 102 -8.12 6.03 -5.37
N ALA A 103 -7.40 7.12 -5.11
CA ALA A 103 -6.86 7.96 -6.17
C ALA A 103 -5.83 7.20 -7.01
N TRP A 104 -4.89 6.50 -6.37
CA TRP A 104 -3.91 5.67 -7.07
C TRP A 104 -4.58 4.53 -7.86
N LEU A 105 -5.53 3.82 -7.26
CA LEU A 105 -6.27 2.74 -7.92
C LEU A 105 -7.09 3.25 -9.12
N SER A 106 -7.68 4.43 -9.02
CA SER A 106 -8.48 5.03 -10.09
C SER A 106 -7.61 5.39 -11.29
N GLU A 107 -6.44 5.98 -11.04
CA GLU A 107 -5.52 6.36 -12.12
C GLU A 107 -4.89 5.13 -12.78
N ALA A 108 -4.48 4.14 -11.99
CA ALA A 108 -4.05 2.85 -12.50
C ALA A 108 -5.12 2.20 -13.41
N HIS A 109 -6.41 2.30 -13.03
CA HIS A 109 -7.51 1.76 -13.83
C HIS A 109 -7.68 2.47 -15.18
N LYS A 110 -7.59 3.81 -15.21
CA LYS A 110 -7.65 4.61 -16.45
C LYS A 110 -6.53 4.25 -17.41
N GLU A 111 -5.35 3.99 -16.88
CA GLU A 111 -4.17 3.53 -17.63
C GLU A 111 -4.20 2.02 -17.95
N LYS A 112 -5.33 1.35 -17.67
CA LYS A 112 -5.57 -0.08 -17.93
C LYS A 112 -4.59 -1.00 -17.20
N LEU A 113 -3.98 -0.52 -16.12
CA LEU A 113 -3.20 -1.32 -15.19
C LEU A 113 -4.17 -2.06 -14.27
N LYS A 114 -4.05 -3.38 -14.22
CA LYS A 114 -4.90 -4.24 -13.38
C LYS A 114 -4.07 -4.93 -12.32
N LEU A 115 -4.62 -5.04 -11.12
CA LEU A 115 -4.00 -5.81 -10.07
C LEU A 115 -4.08 -7.30 -10.41
N SER A 116 -2.99 -8.02 -10.16
CA SER A 116 -2.92 -9.47 -10.26
C SER A 116 -3.30 -10.16 -8.94
N GLY A 117 -3.22 -9.44 -7.83
CA GLY A 117 -3.63 -9.89 -6.51
C GLY A 117 -3.52 -8.81 -5.44
N ILE A 118 -4.06 -9.10 -4.26
CA ILE A 118 -3.93 -8.26 -3.07
C ILE A 118 -3.45 -9.14 -1.93
N ILE A 119 -2.51 -8.63 -1.14
CA ILE A 119 -2.09 -9.21 0.13
C ILE A 119 -2.59 -8.31 1.23
N TYR A 120 -3.48 -8.81 2.09
CA TYR A 120 -3.88 -8.13 3.31
C TYR A 120 -3.08 -8.70 4.49
N LEU A 121 -2.19 -7.90 5.06
CA LEU A 121 -1.36 -8.29 6.20
C LEU A 121 -2.05 -7.96 7.52
N HIS A 122 -2.09 -8.94 8.43
CA HIS A 122 -2.69 -8.82 9.75
C HIS A 122 -1.77 -9.37 10.83
N ARG A 123 -1.60 -8.64 11.93
CA ARG A 123 -0.72 -9.02 13.03
C ARG A 123 -1.44 -10.03 13.92
N ILE A 124 -0.90 -11.24 14.07
CA ILE A 124 -1.48 -12.23 15.00
C ILE A 124 -1.43 -11.82 16.49
N PRO A 125 -0.47 -11.00 16.96
CA PRO A 125 -0.42 -10.56 18.36
C PRO A 125 -1.54 -9.61 18.80
N ASP A 126 -2.35 -9.10 17.87
CA ASP A 126 -3.42 -8.18 18.22
C ASP A 126 -4.52 -8.94 18.99
N VAL A 127 -4.63 -8.63 20.29
CA VAL A 127 -5.43 -9.39 21.27
C VAL A 127 -6.94 -9.29 20.99
N ARG A 128 -7.36 -8.23 20.29
CA ARG A 128 -8.74 -8.02 19.86
C ARG A 128 -8.70 -7.29 18.54
N VAL A 129 -9.42 -7.79 17.53
CA VAL A 129 -9.89 -6.92 16.46
C VAL A 129 -10.93 -6.00 17.10
N GLY A 130 -10.49 -4.84 17.57
CA GLY A 130 -11.36 -3.84 18.17
C GLY A 130 -12.43 -3.37 17.18
N GLY A 131 -13.35 -2.52 17.64
CA GLY A 131 -14.39 -1.95 16.75
C GLY A 131 -13.80 -1.28 15.51
N SER A 132 -12.63 -0.65 15.63
CA SER A 132 -11.86 -0.05 14.52
C SER A 132 -11.36 -1.11 13.52
N GLY A 133 -10.79 -2.21 14.01
CA GLY A 133 -10.31 -3.30 13.14
C GLY A 133 -11.43 -3.98 12.35
N VAL A 134 -12.61 -4.16 12.95
CA VAL A 134 -13.79 -4.71 12.25
C VAL A 134 -14.28 -3.73 11.17
N ALA A 135 -14.32 -2.44 11.49
CA ALA A 135 -14.72 -1.41 10.53
C ALA A 135 -13.75 -1.34 9.34
N ASN A 136 -12.44 -1.40 9.60
CA ASN A 136 -11.41 -1.47 8.57
C ASN A 136 -11.59 -2.70 7.66
N LEU A 137 -11.77 -3.90 8.23
CA LEU A 137 -12.01 -5.11 7.42
C LEU A 137 -13.27 -4.99 6.56
N LYS A 138 -14.35 -4.40 7.09
CA LYS A 138 -15.56 -4.12 6.31
C LYS A 138 -15.30 -3.15 5.17
N MET A 139 -14.60 -2.05 5.42
CA MET A 139 -14.21 -1.08 4.40
C MET A 139 -13.31 -1.72 3.34
N PHE A 140 -12.30 -2.52 3.74
CA PHE A 140 -11.43 -3.24 2.82
C PHE A 140 -12.21 -4.22 1.93
N ARG A 141 -13.16 -4.97 2.52
CA ARG A 141 -14.06 -5.85 1.77
C ARG A 141 -14.89 -5.06 0.77
N SER A 142 -15.49 -3.94 1.18
CA SER A 142 -16.25 -3.05 0.29
C SER A 142 -15.39 -2.45 -0.82
N LEU A 143 -14.13 -2.13 -0.54
CA LEU A 143 -13.16 -1.64 -1.53
C LEU A 143 -12.89 -2.71 -2.60
N CYS A 144 -12.65 -3.95 -2.18
CA CYS A 144 -12.38 -5.06 -3.09
C CYS A 144 -13.62 -5.48 -3.89
N GLY A 145 -14.77 -5.60 -3.23
CA GLY A 145 -15.98 -6.21 -3.75
C GLY A 145 -15.99 -7.73 -3.62
N ASP A 146 -17.14 -8.29 -3.27
CA ASP A 146 -17.29 -9.72 -2.94
C ASP A 146 -16.86 -10.65 -4.09
N THR A 147 -17.13 -10.27 -5.34
CA THR A 147 -16.75 -11.06 -6.51
C THR A 147 -15.23 -11.15 -6.72
N ASN A 148 -14.48 -10.24 -6.12
CA ASN A 148 -13.04 -10.08 -6.31
C ASN A 148 -12.22 -10.65 -5.15
N LEU A 149 -12.85 -11.10 -4.06
CA LEU A 149 -12.16 -11.61 -2.88
C LEU A 149 -11.34 -12.88 -3.17
N GLY A 150 -11.62 -13.56 -4.28
CA GLY A 150 -10.76 -14.60 -4.82
C GLY A 150 -9.32 -14.14 -5.12
N SER A 151 -9.04 -12.89 -5.43
CA SER A 151 -7.66 -12.41 -5.66
C SER A 151 -6.95 -11.95 -4.40
N VAL A 152 -7.56 -12.13 -3.22
CA VAL A 152 -7.00 -11.68 -1.94
C VAL A 152 -6.34 -12.84 -1.20
N VAL A 153 -5.11 -12.62 -0.74
CA VAL A 153 -4.45 -13.42 0.29
C VAL A 153 -4.54 -12.66 1.61
N LEU A 154 -5.16 -13.30 2.60
CA LEU A 154 -5.19 -12.86 3.99
C LEU A 154 -3.97 -13.47 4.70
N ALA A 155 -2.95 -12.67 4.93
CA ALA A 155 -1.67 -13.14 5.47
C ALA A 155 -1.46 -12.69 6.92
N THR A 156 -1.27 -13.65 7.82
CA THR A 156 -0.97 -13.40 9.24
C THR A 156 0.54 -13.21 9.45
N THR A 157 0.94 -12.18 10.19
CA THR A 157 2.34 -11.81 10.45
C THR A 157 2.67 -11.81 11.94
N MET A 158 3.96 -11.61 12.28
CA MET A 158 4.49 -11.49 13.65
C MET A 158 4.32 -12.75 14.53
N TRP A 159 4.35 -13.93 13.90
CA TRP A 159 4.29 -15.21 14.59
C TRP A 159 5.41 -15.44 15.62
N ASP A 160 6.54 -14.74 15.50
CA ASP A 160 7.67 -14.85 16.44
C ASP A 160 7.42 -14.14 17.78
N SER A 161 6.36 -13.33 17.89
CA SER A 161 6.06 -12.52 19.07
C SER A 161 4.92 -13.07 19.94
N ILE A 162 4.41 -14.26 19.61
CA ILE A 162 3.35 -14.92 20.36
C ILE A 162 3.66 -16.41 20.49
N ASP A 163 3.18 -17.04 21.56
CA ASP A 163 3.23 -18.49 21.66
C ASP A 163 2.32 -19.16 20.62
N LYS A 164 2.68 -20.38 20.24
CA LYS A 164 2.01 -21.11 19.16
C LYS A 164 0.52 -21.36 19.46
N GLU A 165 0.17 -21.73 20.69
CA GLU A 165 -1.20 -22.07 21.06
C GLU A 165 -2.11 -20.84 20.97
N THR A 166 -1.69 -19.72 21.54
CA THR A 166 -2.43 -18.45 21.44
C THR A 166 -2.53 -17.98 19.99
N GLY A 167 -1.44 -18.07 19.23
CA GLY A 167 -1.44 -17.71 17.80
C GLY A 167 -2.41 -18.57 16.98
N ASP A 168 -2.39 -19.89 17.16
CA ASP A 168 -3.28 -20.82 16.48
C ASP A 168 -4.76 -20.55 16.83
N ASN A 169 -5.05 -20.28 18.11
CA ASN A 169 -6.41 -19.93 18.55
C ASN A 169 -6.89 -18.61 17.93
N ARG A 170 -6.04 -17.59 17.84
CA ARG A 170 -6.40 -16.30 17.23
C ARG A 170 -6.61 -16.40 15.73
N GLU A 171 -5.79 -17.17 15.04
CA GLU A 171 -5.99 -17.42 13.61
C GLU A 171 -7.31 -18.14 13.37
N ALA A 172 -7.65 -19.15 14.18
CA ALA A 172 -8.94 -19.82 14.12
C ALA A 172 -10.10 -18.85 14.35
N MET A 173 -10.00 -17.94 15.33
CA MET A 173 -11.02 -16.90 15.57
C MET A 173 -11.18 -15.97 14.37
N LEU A 174 -10.08 -15.49 13.77
CA LEU A 174 -10.11 -14.65 12.57
C LEU A 174 -10.87 -15.35 11.44
N MET A 175 -10.59 -16.63 11.22
CA MET A 175 -11.16 -17.44 10.15
C MET A 175 -12.63 -17.80 10.35
N GLN A 176 -13.11 -17.88 11.60
CA GLN A 176 -14.46 -18.34 11.93
C GLN A 176 -15.45 -17.21 12.20
N ASP A 177 -14.99 -16.02 12.62
CA ASP A 177 -15.86 -14.90 12.93
C ASP A 177 -16.45 -14.26 11.66
N THR A 178 -17.78 -14.16 11.62
CA THR A 178 -18.57 -13.59 10.52
C THR A 178 -18.39 -12.08 10.37
N ASN A 179 -17.85 -11.40 11.37
CA ASN A 179 -17.45 -9.99 11.28
C ASN A 179 -16.02 -9.80 10.80
N LEU A 180 -15.23 -10.88 10.67
CA LEU A 180 -13.81 -10.85 10.33
C LEU A 180 -13.58 -11.53 8.97
N TRP A 181 -12.82 -12.63 8.91
CA TRP A 181 -12.38 -13.22 7.65
C TRP A 181 -13.32 -14.28 7.11
N ALA A 182 -14.25 -14.83 7.92
CA ALA A 182 -15.14 -15.89 7.46
C ALA A 182 -15.88 -15.54 6.16
N PRO A 183 -16.47 -14.34 5.99
CA PRO A 183 -17.10 -13.97 4.73
C PRO A 183 -16.09 -13.89 3.58
N MET A 184 -14.91 -13.32 3.80
CA MET A 184 -13.89 -13.19 2.75
C MET A 184 -13.38 -14.56 2.28
N ILE A 185 -13.21 -15.50 3.21
CA ILE A 185 -12.85 -16.88 2.91
C ILE A 185 -13.95 -17.57 2.10
N GLU A 186 -15.22 -17.37 2.47
CA GLU A 186 -16.39 -17.90 1.73
C GLU A 186 -16.42 -17.41 0.28
N TYR A 187 -16.07 -16.13 0.05
CA TYR A 187 -15.94 -15.55 -1.29
C TYR A 187 -14.58 -15.84 -1.98
N GLY A 188 -13.75 -16.73 -1.42
CA GLY A 188 -12.60 -17.32 -2.10
C GLY A 188 -11.23 -16.73 -1.74
N SER A 189 -11.14 -15.86 -0.72
CA SER A 189 -9.85 -15.39 -0.19
C SER A 189 -9.06 -16.54 0.43
N LYS A 190 -7.73 -16.50 0.27
CA LYS A 190 -6.83 -17.53 0.80
C LYS A 190 -6.14 -17.05 2.06
N VAL A 191 -6.18 -17.85 3.13
CA VAL A 191 -5.39 -17.58 4.35
C VAL A 191 -4.01 -18.23 4.25
N MET A 192 -2.96 -17.48 4.60
CA MET A 192 -1.57 -17.95 4.65
C MET A 192 -0.83 -17.33 5.84
N ARG A 193 0.18 -18.03 6.38
CA ARG A 193 1.06 -17.48 7.42
C ARG A 193 2.33 -16.91 6.81
N HIS A 194 2.75 -15.73 7.26
CA HIS A 194 4.04 -15.12 6.96
C HIS A 194 4.90 -15.04 8.22
N ASP A 195 5.94 -15.87 8.27
CA ASP A 195 6.87 -16.00 9.39
C ASP A 195 8.03 -14.99 9.34
N SER A 196 7.82 -13.83 8.69
CA SER A 196 8.83 -12.80 8.47
C SER A 196 10.06 -13.27 7.66
N LYS A 197 10.01 -14.45 7.04
CA LYS A 197 11.07 -14.97 6.16
C LYS A 197 10.70 -14.84 4.69
N LYS A 198 11.73 -14.69 3.86
CA LYS A 198 11.59 -14.60 2.39
C LYS A 198 10.87 -15.81 1.80
N VAL A 199 11.02 -17.01 2.38
CA VAL A 199 10.37 -18.24 1.90
C VAL A 199 8.85 -18.16 2.00
N SER A 200 8.30 -17.76 3.14
CA SER A 200 6.85 -17.64 3.30
C SER A 200 6.27 -16.51 2.44
N GLY A 201 7.00 -15.40 2.29
CA GLY A 201 6.62 -14.34 1.36
C GLY A 201 6.62 -14.81 -0.11
N CYS A 202 7.62 -15.60 -0.50
CA CYS A 202 7.68 -16.18 -1.85
C CYS A 202 6.48 -17.10 -2.12
N ASN A 203 6.11 -17.95 -1.15
CA ASN A 203 4.93 -18.81 -1.27
C ASN A 203 3.64 -18.01 -1.48
N ILE A 204 3.47 -16.87 -0.80
CA ILE A 204 2.31 -15.98 -0.97
C ILE A 204 2.30 -15.39 -2.39
N LEU A 205 3.44 -14.88 -2.86
CA LEU A 205 3.57 -14.27 -4.18
C LEU A 205 3.36 -15.30 -5.30
N GLN A 206 3.98 -16.49 -5.19
CA GLN A 206 3.79 -17.60 -6.13
C GLN A 206 2.33 -18.07 -6.17
N TYR A 207 1.64 -18.11 -5.03
CA TYR A 207 0.21 -18.43 -5.00
C TYR A 207 -0.60 -17.46 -5.87
N LEU A 208 -0.39 -16.15 -5.72
CA LEU A 208 -1.08 -15.12 -6.51
C LEU A 208 -0.70 -15.18 -7.99
N LEU A 209 0.58 -15.35 -8.31
CA LEU A 209 1.08 -15.48 -9.68
C LEU A 209 0.45 -16.66 -10.43
N ASN A 210 0.33 -17.81 -9.76
CA ASN A 210 -0.24 -19.01 -10.36
C ASN A 210 -1.74 -18.89 -10.70
N ARG A 211 -2.47 -17.96 -10.07
CA ARG A 211 -3.88 -17.74 -10.41
C ARG A 211 -4.05 -17.07 -11.78
N ARG A 212 -3.04 -16.35 -12.26
CA ARG A 212 -3.08 -15.58 -13.53
C ARG A 212 -4.33 -14.70 -13.66
N THR A 213 -4.83 -14.22 -12.52
CA THR A 213 -6.03 -13.38 -12.43
C THR A 213 -5.66 -11.93 -12.67
N ARG A 214 -6.61 -11.17 -13.23
CA ARG A 214 -6.52 -9.71 -13.32
C ARG A 214 -7.82 -9.14 -12.81
N VAL A 215 -7.72 -8.30 -11.80
CA VAL A 215 -8.88 -7.86 -11.04
C VAL A 215 -9.05 -6.36 -11.15
N THR A 216 -10.30 -5.97 -11.36
CA THR A 216 -10.77 -4.60 -11.22
C THR A 216 -11.60 -4.56 -9.94
N LEU A 217 -11.11 -3.85 -8.92
CA LEU A 217 -11.77 -3.72 -7.63
C LEU A 217 -13.07 -2.95 -7.77
N GLU A 218 -14.00 -3.19 -6.85
CA GLU A 218 -15.32 -2.54 -6.91
C GLU A 218 -15.18 -1.02 -6.84
N ILE A 219 -14.28 -0.53 -6.00
CA ILE A 219 -14.01 0.90 -5.88
C ILE A 219 -13.57 1.53 -7.22
N GLN A 220 -12.83 0.79 -8.05
CA GLN A 220 -12.38 1.28 -9.36
C GLN A 220 -13.55 1.37 -10.34
N LYS A 221 -14.46 0.39 -10.32
CA LYS A 221 -15.68 0.44 -11.16
C LYS A 221 -16.57 1.60 -10.73
N GLU A 222 -16.81 1.73 -9.43
CA GLU A 222 -17.67 2.78 -8.88
C GLU A 222 -17.15 4.18 -9.22
N LEU A 223 -15.85 4.43 -9.03
CA LEU A 223 -15.25 5.75 -9.25
C LEU A 223 -15.02 6.06 -10.74
N VAL A 224 -14.59 5.09 -11.54
CA VAL A 224 -14.14 5.32 -12.93
C VAL A 224 -15.20 4.96 -13.95
N ASP A 225 -15.83 3.78 -13.82
CA ASP A 225 -16.79 3.28 -14.82
C ASP A 225 -18.18 3.87 -14.60
N GLU A 226 -18.59 4.01 -13.34
CA GLU A 226 -19.90 4.54 -12.93
C GLU A 226 -19.86 6.03 -12.57
N ASN A 227 -18.66 6.62 -12.50
CA ASN A 227 -18.44 8.03 -12.19
C ASN A 227 -19.08 8.50 -10.87
N LYS A 228 -19.11 7.61 -9.86
CA LYS A 228 -19.56 7.95 -8.50
C LYS A 228 -18.52 8.80 -7.78
N LYS A 229 -18.98 9.64 -6.87
CA LYS A 229 -18.11 10.30 -5.88
C LYS A 229 -17.69 9.30 -4.80
N LEU A 230 -16.54 9.52 -4.18
CA LEU A 230 -16.01 8.61 -3.16
C LEU A 230 -16.96 8.39 -1.98
N ASP A 231 -17.66 9.43 -1.52
CA ASP A 231 -18.66 9.33 -0.46
C ASP A 231 -19.92 8.52 -0.84
N ALA A 232 -20.16 8.33 -2.15
CA ALA A 232 -21.24 7.51 -2.70
C ALA A 232 -20.81 6.07 -3.04
N THR A 233 -19.53 5.73 -2.86
CA THR A 233 -19.01 4.36 -3.06
C THR A 233 -19.34 3.48 -1.86
N GLN A 234 -19.32 2.16 -2.05
CA GLN A 234 -19.53 1.23 -0.93
C GLN A 234 -18.45 1.38 0.16
N ALA A 235 -17.18 1.55 -0.24
CA ALA A 235 -16.09 1.74 0.70
C ALA A 235 -16.20 3.07 1.46
N GLY A 236 -16.53 4.16 0.75
CA GLY A 236 -16.77 5.46 1.37
C GLY A 236 -17.97 5.45 2.32
N HIS A 237 -19.07 4.83 1.94
CA HIS A 237 -20.25 4.69 2.80
C HIS A 237 -19.96 3.87 4.06
N ALA A 238 -19.19 2.78 3.94
CA ALA A 238 -18.75 1.99 5.08
C ALA A 238 -17.92 2.81 6.07
N LEU A 239 -17.01 3.65 5.57
CA LEU A 239 -16.20 4.55 6.39
C LEU A 239 -17.05 5.63 7.08
N ILE A 240 -17.92 6.32 6.32
CA ILE A 240 -18.82 7.37 6.86
C ILE A 240 -19.71 6.80 7.96
N THR A 241 -20.25 5.59 7.77
CA THR A 241 -21.13 4.94 8.76
C THR A 241 -20.39 4.70 10.07
N GLU A 242 -19.13 4.24 10.04
CA GLU A 242 -18.35 4.07 11.28
C GLU A 242 -17.98 5.43 11.89
N MET A 243 -17.64 6.43 11.08
CA MET A 243 -17.38 7.80 11.55
C MET A 243 -18.60 8.36 12.30
N GLU A 244 -19.80 8.20 11.76
CA GLU A 244 -21.04 8.65 12.40
C GLU A 244 -21.32 7.87 13.70
N ARG A 245 -21.05 6.56 13.71
CA ARG A 245 -21.17 5.73 14.92
C ARG A 245 -20.17 6.13 16.00
N LEU A 246 -18.95 6.51 15.61
CA LEU A 246 -17.90 6.95 16.53
C LEU A 246 -18.20 8.35 17.06
N LYS A 247 -18.64 9.27 16.19
CA LYS A 247 -19.13 10.61 16.56
C LYS A 247 -20.21 10.52 17.63
N LYS A 248 -21.25 9.69 17.43
CA LYS A 248 -22.33 9.51 18.41
C LYS A 248 -21.80 9.03 19.77
N ARG A 249 -20.83 8.09 19.77
CA ARG A 249 -20.20 7.61 21.01
C ARG A 249 -19.39 8.71 21.72
N TYR A 250 -18.74 9.60 20.99
CA TYR A 250 -18.06 10.75 21.58
C TYR A 250 -19.04 11.76 22.16
N GLU A 251 -20.13 12.08 21.45
CA GLU A 251 -21.19 12.97 21.94
C GLU A 251 -21.83 12.43 23.23
N GLU A 252 -22.17 11.14 23.28
CA GLU A 252 -22.71 10.48 24.48
C GLU A 252 -21.72 10.53 25.65
N ARG A 253 -20.42 10.34 25.38
CA ARG A 253 -19.38 10.37 26.40
C ARG A 253 -19.07 11.78 26.90
N LEU A 254 -19.15 12.78 26.02
CA LEU A 254 -19.03 14.18 26.37
C LEU A 254 -20.17 14.58 27.32
N ALA A 255 -21.41 14.27 26.95
CA ALA A 255 -22.59 14.54 27.79
C ALA A 255 -22.48 13.87 29.16
N ALA A 256 -22.00 12.62 29.22
CA ALA A 256 -21.79 11.92 30.48
C ALA A 256 -20.70 12.57 31.35
N LEU A 257 -19.62 13.05 30.76
CA LEU A 257 -18.55 13.76 31.47
C LEU A 257 -19.01 15.14 31.98
N GLU A 258 -19.79 15.87 31.18
CA GLU A 258 -20.39 17.14 31.59
C GLU A 258 -21.30 16.96 32.82
N MET A 259 -22.14 15.91 32.82
CA MET A 259 -22.96 15.57 33.98
C MET A 259 -22.13 15.24 35.23
N GLN A 260 -21.05 14.48 35.06
CA GLN A 260 -20.13 14.15 36.17
C GLN A 260 -19.45 15.40 36.74
N LEU A 261 -19.08 16.35 35.88
CA LEU A 261 -18.45 17.60 36.28
C LEU A 261 -19.44 18.47 37.08
N GLU A 262 -20.70 18.55 36.64
CA GLU A 262 -21.73 19.29 37.36
C GLU A 262 -22.04 18.67 38.73
N GLU A 263 -22.08 17.34 38.83
CA GLU A 263 -22.25 16.64 40.09
C GLU A 263 -21.06 16.83 41.04
N ALA A 264 -19.83 16.74 40.51
CA ALA A 264 -18.61 17.01 41.26
C ALA A 264 -18.50 18.48 41.71
N ARG A 265 -19.11 19.43 40.98
CA ARG A 265 -19.17 20.83 41.40
C ARG A 265 -20.06 21.04 42.62
N LYS A 266 -21.14 20.27 42.76
CA LYS A 266 -22.11 20.36 43.85
C LYS A 266 -21.63 19.73 45.16
N ASN A 267 -20.78 18.70 45.08
CA ASN A 267 -20.21 18.05 46.27
C ASN A 267 -18.87 18.72 46.66
N TRP A 268 -18.75 19.19 47.89
CA TRP A 268 -17.56 19.91 48.43
C TRP A 268 -16.68 18.94 49.21
N GLU A 269 -15.40 18.78 48.81
CA GLU A 269 -14.20 18.54 49.65
C GLU A 269 -13.07 17.87 48.82
N ASP A 270 -11.96 18.60 48.67
CA ASP A 270 -10.54 18.24 48.43
C ASP A 270 -10.13 17.28 47.29
N THR A 271 -11.03 16.51 46.70
CA THR A 271 -10.80 15.69 45.48
C THR A 271 -11.24 16.39 44.18
N LYS A 272 -11.82 17.60 44.32
CA LYS A 272 -12.48 18.37 43.27
C LYS A 272 -11.53 18.82 42.16
N GLU A 273 -10.34 19.33 42.50
CA GLU A 273 -9.43 19.90 41.50
C GLU A 273 -8.85 18.83 40.57
N ALA A 274 -8.29 17.75 41.11
CA ALA A 274 -7.70 16.68 40.30
C ALA A 274 -8.75 15.95 39.43
N MET A 275 -9.96 15.74 39.97
CA MET A 275 -11.05 15.11 39.21
C MET A 275 -11.63 16.06 38.16
N GLN A 276 -11.76 17.35 38.47
CA GLN A 276 -12.22 18.35 37.52
C GLN A 276 -11.20 18.57 36.41
N GLU A 277 -9.91 18.64 36.71
CA GLU A 277 -8.83 18.73 35.72
C GLU A 277 -8.80 17.49 34.81
N ALA A 278 -8.95 16.29 35.37
CA ALA A 278 -9.02 15.05 34.58
C ALA A 278 -10.25 14.99 33.66
N ILE A 279 -11.39 15.50 34.11
CA ILE A 279 -12.60 15.59 33.29
C ILE A 279 -12.43 16.67 32.21
N GLU A 280 -11.98 17.88 32.56
CA GLU A 280 -11.74 18.97 31.61
C GLU A 280 -10.75 18.56 30.52
N THR A 281 -9.68 17.84 30.89
CA THR A 281 -8.71 17.30 29.93
C THR A 281 -9.37 16.31 28.97
N LYS A 282 -10.19 15.38 29.48
CA LYS A 282 -10.94 14.42 28.65
C LYS A 282 -12.00 15.08 27.78
N THR A 283 -12.69 16.12 28.28
CA THR A 283 -13.66 16.90 27.51
C THR A 283 -12.98 17.57 26.33
N LYS A 284 -11.87 18.29 26.56
CA LYS A 284 -11.07 18.90 25.49
C LYS A 284 -10.57 17.86 24.49
N GLU A 285 -10.14 16.69 24.95
CA GLU A 285 -9.71 15.60 24.07
C GLU A 285 -10.85 15.11 23.17
N LEU A 286 -12.05 14.93 23.72
CA LEU A 286 -13.23 14.50 22.97
C LEU A 286 -13.74 15.57 22.00
N GLU A 287 -13.73 16.84 22.39
CA GLU A 287 -14.06 17.97 21.52
C GLU A 287 -13.13 18.00 20.31
N ARG A 288 -11.81 17.89 20.54
CA ARG A 288 -10.82 17.80 19.46
C ARG A 288 -11.11 16.63 18.51
N LYS A 289 -11.48 15.46 19.05
CA LYS A 289 -11.84 14.28 18.24
C LYS A 289 -13.12 14.51 17.43
N LEU A 290 -14.10 15.24 17.96
CA LEU A 290 -15.33 15.60 17.25
C LEU A 290 -15.08 16.58 16.11
N ASP A 291 -14.23 17.58 16.32
CA ASP A 291 -13.85 18.53 15.27
C ASP A 291 -13.04 17.84 14.16
N GLN A 292 -12.09 16.97 14.53
CA GLN A 292 -11.36 16.15 13.55
C GLN A 292 -12.31 15.31 12.68
N GLN A 293 -13.34 14.70 13.26
CA GLN A 293 -14.33 13.91 12.52
C GLN A 293 -15.16 14.77 11.55
N ARG A 294 -15.46 16.03 11.91
CA ARG A 294 -16.14 16.97 11.01
C ARG A 294 -15.27 17.33 9.82
N GLU A 295 -13.98 17.61 10.07
CA GLU A 295 -13.00 17.89 9.03
C GLU A 295 -12.81 16.69 8.10
N ASP A 296 -12.64 15.48 8.65
CA ASP A 296 -12.48 14.26 7.87
C ASP A 296 -13.70 14.01 6.96
N LYS A 297 -14.92 14.24 7.47
CA LYS A 297 -16.14 14.11 6.66
C LYS A 297 -16.18 15.16 5.53
N ALA A 298 -15.74 16.38 5.79
CA ALA A 298 -15.64 17.43 4.77
C ALA A 298 -14.56 17.13 3.72
N LYS A 299 -13.41 16.59 4.13
CA LYS A 299 -12.32 16.17 3.22
C LYS A 299 -12.79 15.11 2.23
N LEU A 300 -13.57 14.13 2.68
CA LEU A 300 -14.14 13.10 1.81
C LEU A 300 -15.04 13.69 0.70
N GLN A 301 -15.68 14.83 0.97
CA GLN A 301 -16.57 15.51 0.02
C GLN A 301 -15.85 16.51 -0.91
N ALA A 302 -14.76 17.15 -0.44
CA ALA A 302 -14.12 18.28 -1.12
C ALA A 302 -12.74 17.97 -1.73
N ASN A 303 -11.95 17.05 -1.16
CA ASN A 303 -10.53 16.90 -1.51
C ASN A 303 -10.24 15.84 -2.58
N TYR A 304 -11.24 15.03 -2.97
CA TYR A 304 -11.01 13.96 -3.93
C TYR A 304 -10.50 14.47 -5.29
N GLU A 305 -11.02 15.60 -5.78
CA GLU A 305 -10.62 16.17 -7.07
C GLU A 305 -9.16 16.64 -7.10
N GLU A 306 -8.67 17.24 -6.01
CA GLU A 306 -7.27 17.68 -5.90
C GLU A 306 -6.30 16.49 -5.81
N ILE A 307 -6.64 15.47 -5.01
CA ILE A 307 -5.80 14.28 -4.87
C ILE A 307 -5.74 13.52 -6.20
N VAL A 308 -6.87 13.35 -6.89
CA VAL A 308 -6.91 12.75 -8.24
C VAL A 308 -6.09 13.56 -9.23
N ALA A 309 -6.11 14.89 -9.16
CA ALA A 309 -5.28 15.72 -10.04
C ALA A 309 -3.78 15.54 -9.78
N ASN A 310 -3.37 15.38 -8.51
CA ASN A 310 -1.98 15.13 -8.14
C ASN A 310 -1.51 13.73 -8.57
N GLU A 311 -2.32 12.70 -8.36
CA GLU A 311 -2.03 11.33 -8.82
C GLU A 311 -2.00 11.25 -10.35
N LYS A 312 -2.92 11.93 -11.04
CA LYS A 312 -2.89 12.05 -12.51
C LYS A 312 -1.57 12.64 -13.00
N LYS A 313 -1.09 13.72 -12.38
CA LYS A 313 0.21 14.32 -12.74
C LYS A 313 1.37 13.34 -12.53
N ARG A 314 1.36 12.57 -11.44
CA ARG A 314 2.39 11.54 -11.17
C ARG A 314 2.37 10.45 -12.24
N PHE A 315 1.18 9.97 -12.61
CA PHE A 315 1.03 8.98 -13.68
C PHE A 315 1.45 9.52 -15.06
N GLU A 316 1.05 10.75 -15.42
CA GLU A 316 1.49 11.41 -16.66
C GLU A 316 3.02 11.54 -16.73
N GLN A 317 3.68 11.87 -15.62
CA GLN A 317 5.14 11.91 -15.55
C GLN A 317 5.75 10.53 -15.78
N ILE A 318 5.23 9.50 -15.10
CA ILE A 318 5.66 8.12 -15.28
C ILE A 318 5.52 7.71 -16.76
N ILE A 319 4.37 7.97 -17.39
CA ILE A 319 4.12 7.62 -18.80
C ILE A 319 5.04 8.39 -19.74
N ALA A 320 5.21 9.70 -19.55
CA ALA A 320 6.08 10.52 -20.39
C ALA A 320 7.55 10.09 -20.31
N GLU A 321 8.04 9.74 -19.12
CA GLU A 321 9.38 9.18 -18.93
C GLU A 321 9.53 7.82 -19.63
N ASN A 322 8.48 7.00 -19.61
CA ASN A 322 8.43 5.70 -20.26
C ASN A 322 8.49 5.81 -21.79
N GLU A 323 7.68 6.70 -22.38
CA GLU A 323 7.69 6.96 -23.82
C GLU A 323 9.02 7.53 -24.29
N ALA A 324 9.59 8.50 -23.55
CA ALA A 324 10.87 9.11 -23.88
C ALA A 324 12.00 8.06 -23.88
N LYS A 325 12.05 7.19 -22.87
CA LYS A 325 13.03 6.10 -22.81
C LYS A 325 12.83 5.07 -23.92
N HIS A 326 11.61 4.64 -24.18
CA HIS A 326 11.32 3.70 -25.26
C HIS A 326 11.74 4.27 -26.62
N ALA A 327 11.49 5.56 -26.86
CA ALA A 327 11.96 6.26 -28.06
C ALA A 327 13.50 6.31 -28.14
N MET A 328 14.20 6.56 -27.03
CA MET A 328 15.66 6.52 -26.98
C MET A 328 16.22 5.13 -27.28
N GLU A 329 15.66 4.07 -26.69
CA GLU A 329 16.09 2.70 -26.94
C GLU A 329 15.88 2.26 -28.40
N VAL A 330 14.72 2.59 -28.98
CA VAL A 330 14.44 2.32 -30.39
C VAL A 330 15.42 3.08 -31.26
N GLY A 331 15.70 4.35 -30.94
CA GLY A 331 16.71 5.17 -31.62
C GLY A 331 18.10 4.52 -31.59
N GLN A 332 18.56 4.07 -30.42
CA GLN A 332 19.85 3.38 -30.27
C GLN A 332 19.90 2.08 -31.08
N LYS A 333 18.85 1.24 -30.99
CA LYS A 333 18.75 -0.02 -31.75
C LYS A 333 18.79 0.21 -33.27
N VAL A 334 18.14 1.28 -33.76
CA VAL A 334 18.19 1.68 -35.18
C VAL A 334 19.59 2.14 -35.56
N GLN A 335 20.23 2.95 -34.73
CA GLN A 335 21.58 3.47 -34.98
C GLN A 335 22.62 2.34 -35.03
N ASP A 336 22.52 1.36 -34.13
CA ASP A 336 23.40 0.20 -34.08
C ASP A 336 23.18 -0.74 -35.28
N LYS A 337 21.92 -0.96 -35.69
CA LYS A 337 21.62 -1.68 -36.94
C LYS A 337 22.26 -0.97 -38.14
N TRP A 338 22.15 0.35 -38.22
CA TRP A 338 22.72 1.14 -39.31
C TRP A 338 24.26 1.04 -39.35
N LYS A 339 24.93 1.15 -38.19
CA LYS A 339 26.38 0.96 -38.07
C LYS A 339 26.82 -0.44 -38.54
N ARG A 340 26.17 -1.50 -38.06
CA ARG A 340 26.47 -2.89 -38.45
C ARG A 340 26.27 -3.13 -39.95
N GLN A 341 25.24 -2.55 -40.54
CA GLN A 341 24.97 -2.67 -41.97
C GLN A 341 26.03 -1.93 -42.81
N LYS A 342 26.48 -0.77 -42.34
CA LYS A 342 27.56 0.01 -42.99
C LYS A 342 28.89 -0.74 -42.95
N GLU A 343 29.24 -1.34 -41.82
CA GLU A 343 30.43 -2.19 -41.68
C GLU A 343 30.38 -3.43 -42.58
N ARG A 344 29.24 -4.15 -42.61
CA ARG A 344 29.02 -5.29 -43.52
C ARG A 344 29.22 -4.91 -44.98
N THR A 345 28.73 -3.74 -45.38
CA THR A 345 28.85 -3.25 -46.76
C THR A 345 30.30 -2.89 -47.10
N LYS A 346 31.02 -2.31 -46.13
CA LYS A 346 32.45 -1.99 -46.25
C LYS A 346 33.30 -3.26 -46.38
N LEU A 347 33.03 -4.27 -45.55
CA LEU A 347 33.69 -5.57 -45.59
C LEU A 347 33.46 -6.30 -46.93
N ARG A 348 32.23 -6.28 -47.45
CA ARG A 348 31.88 -6.85 -48.76
C ARG A 348 32.66 -6.19 -49.90
N ARG A 349 32.76 -4.85 -49.91
CA ARG A 349 33.54 -4.12 -50.91
C ARG A 349 35.02 -4.46 -50.86
N GLN A 350 35.57 -4.64 -49.66
CA GLN A 350 36.97 -5.01 -49.45
C GLN A 350 37.25 -6.45 -49.92
N GLN A 351 36.35 -7.39 -49.64
CA GLN A 351 36.43 -8.77 -50.14
C GLN A 351 36.26 -8.87 -51.66
N GLN A 352 35.43 -8.02 -52.28
CA GLN A 352 35.30 -7.95 -53.73
C GLN A 352 36.58 -7.40 -54.40
N MET A 353 37.21 -6.37 -53.81
CA MET A 353 38.50 -5.85 -54.29
C MET A 353 39.62 -6.89 -54.22
N CYS A 354 39.70 -7.68 -53.13
CA CYS A 354 40.68 -8.77 -53.00
C CYS A 354 40.44 -9.99 -53.90
N ARG A 355 39.29 -10.07 -54.60
CA ARG A 355 38.99 -11.14 -55.57
C ARG A 355 39.29 -10.77 -57.02
N VAL A 356 39.57 -9.50 -57.28
CA VAL A 356 39.79 -8.95 -58.63
C VAL A 356 41.28 -8.60 -58.87
N MET A 357 42.10 -8.64 -57.81
CA MET A 357 43.57 -8.78 -57.87
C MET A 357 43.93 -10.25 -57.76
#